data_AF-A0A3D5TE41-F1
#
_entry.id   AF-A0A3D5TE41-F1
#
_cell.length_a   1.000
_cell.length_b   1.000
_cell.length_c   1.000
_cell.angle_alpha   90.00
_cell.angle_beta   90.00
_cell.angle_gamma   90.00
#
_symmetry.space_group_name_H-M   'P 1'
#
loop_
_entity.id
_entity.type
_entity.pdbx_description
1 polymer ?
#
loop_
_entity_poly.entity_id
_entity_poly.type
_entity_poly.pdbx_seq_one_letter_code
_entity_poly.pdbx_strand_id
1 'polypeptide(L)'
;MKVTNNTMDIERAKKCAREYCINNQLDIDLLEQQHIFVIDQKIIFAQPSSNKPKGLRNDLETQPSPTLIAEKVGDTFQVRETSNTWLLNR
;
A
#
# COMPACT_ATOMS: atom_id res chain seq x y z
N MET A 1 23.07 -8.05 5.05
CA MET A 1 21.83 -8.47 4.36
C MET A 1 21.77 -7.75 3.03
N LYS A 2 21.81 -8.46 1.90
CA LYS A 2 21.73 -7.88 0.56
C LYS A 2 20.25 -7.60 0.22
N VAL A 3 19.86 -6.33 0.22
CA VAL A 3 18.55 -5.88 -0.27
C VAL A 3 18.68 -5.69 -1.78
N THR A 4 18.39 -6.73 -2.56
CA THR A 4 18.45 -6.65 -4.04
C THR A 4 17.28 -7.28 -4.77
N ASN A 5 16.25 -7.77 -4.06
CA ASN A 5 15.05 -8.37 -4.69
C ASN A 5 13.78 -7.49 -4.62
N ASN A 6 13.81 -6.35 -3.91
CA ASN A 6 12.59 -5.59 -3.62
C ASN A 6 12.06 -4.79 -4.82
N THR A 7 12.91 -4.24 -5.70
CA THR A 7 12.43 -3.30 -6.74
C THR A 7 11.53 -4.00 -7.77
N MET A 8 11.93 -5.16 -8.29
CA MET A 8 11.10 -5.93 -9.22
C MET A 8 9.79 -6.39 -8.57
N ASP A 9 9.84 -6.86 -7.33
CA ASP A 9 8.67 -7.31 -6.60
C ASP A 9 7.72 -6.11 -6.33
N ILE A 10 8.25 -4.93 -6.00
CA ILE A 10 7.49 -3.67 -5.88
C ILE A 10 6.80 -3.32 -7.19
N GLU A 11 7.49 -3.34 -8.32
CA GLU A 11 6.87 -3.00 -9.61
C GLU A 11 5.80 -4.02 -10.03
N ARG A 12 6.02 -5.31 -9.76
CA ARG A 12 5.01 -6.36 -10.00
C ARG A 12 3.79 -6.19 -9.09
N ALA A 13 4.00 -5.86 -7.81
CA ALA A 13 2.92 -5.59 -6.88
C ALA A 13 2.13 -4.32 -7.23
N LYS A 14 2.81 -3.24 -7.64
CA LYS A 14 2.16 -2.03 -8.16
C LYS A 14 1.28 -2.35 -9.35
N LYS A 15 1.78 -3.12 -10.32
CA LYS A 15 0.98 -3.55 -11.47
C LYS A 15 -0.27 -4.32 -11.03
N CYS A 16 -0.10 -5.28 -10.11
CA CYS A 16 -1.21 -6.07 -9.57
C CYS A 16 -2.24 -5.20 -8.81
N ALA A 17 -1.77 -4.24 -8.00
CA ALA A 17 -2.64 -3.30 -7.28
C ALA A 17 -3.39 -2.36 -8.23
N ARG A 18 -2.76 -1.88 -9.32
CA ARG A 18 -3.45 -1.10 -10.36
C ARG A 18 -4.54 -1.91 -11.05
N GLU A 19 -4.25 -3.14 -11.44
CA GLU A 19 -5.23 -4.05 -12.04
C GLU A 19 -6.41 -4.29 -11.08
N TYR A 20 -6.12 -4.47 -9.79
CA TYR A 20 -7.17 -4.55 -8.77
C TYR A 20 -8.03 -3.29 -8.71
N CYS A 21 -7.42 -2.10 -8.70
CA CYS A 21 -8.15 -0.85 -8.69
C CYS A 21 -9.04 -0.68 -9.92
N ILE A 22 -8.53 -1.00 -11.13
CA ILE A 22 -9.32 -0.95 -12.38
C ILE A 22 -10.55 -1.86 -12.28
N ASN A 23 -10.35 -3.10 -11.83
CA ASN A 23 -11.43 -4.10 -11.77
C ASN A 23 -12.51 -3.74 -10.73
N ASN A 24 -12.15 -3.01 -9.68
CA ASN A 24 -13.05 -2.61 -8.59
C ASN A 24 -13.46 -1.12 -8.63
N GLN A 25 -13.20 -0.42 -9.74
CA GLN A 25 -13.52 1.01 -9.92
C GLN A 25 -12.94 1.93 -8.82
N LEU A 26 -11.72 1.61 -8.35
CA LEU A 26 -10.98 2.41 -7.38
C LEU A 26 -10.06 3.43 -8.07
N ASP A 27 -9.79 4.54 -7.39
CA ASP A 27 -8.91 5.61 -7.87
C ASP A 27 -7.43 5.17 -7.83
N ILE A 28 -6.84 5.06 -9.02
CA ILE A 28 -5.43 4.68 -9.21
C ILE A 28 -4.49 5.83 -8.85
N ASP A 29 -4.88 7.07 -9.13
CA ASP A 29 -4.04 8.24 -8.83
C ASP A 29 -3.87 8.39 -7.31
N LEU A 30 -4.91 8.05 -6.53
CA LEU A 30 -4.80 7.96 -5.08
C LEU A 30 -3.87 6.84 -4.63
N LEU A 31 -3.93 5.66 -5.26
CA LEU A 31 -3.02 4.55 -4.98
C LEU A 31 -1.55 4.95 -5.21
N GLU A 32 -1.25 5.66 -6.29
CA GLU A 32 0.12 6.09 -6.64
C GLU A 32 0.70 7.13 -5.67
N GLN A 33 -0.16 7.88 -4.97
CA GLN A 33 0.26 8.87 -3.96
C GLN A 33 0.61 8.24 -2.61
N GLN A 34 0.36 6.94 -2.44
CA GLN A 34 0.56 6.24 -1.17
C GLN A 34 2.03 5.91 -0.90
N HIS A 35 2.34 5.76 0.38
CA HIS A 35 3.61 5.20 0.79
C HIS A 35 3.63 3.68 0.60
N ILE A 36 4.77 3.16 0.16
CA ILE A 36 4.98 1.72 -0.01
C ILE A 36 5.89 1.20 1.09
N PHE A 37 5.40 0.21 1.82
CA PHE A 37 6.17 -0.50 2.84
C PHE A 37 6.36 -1.96 2.41
N VAL A 38 7.54 -2.52 2.69
CA VAL A 38 7.84 -3.93 2.44
C VAL A 38 8.09 -4.61 3.78
N ILE A 39 7.18 -5.49 4.18
CA ILE A 39 7.23 -6.20 5.48
C ILE A 39 6.87 -7.67 5.25
N ASP A 40 7.73 -8.60 5.64
CA ASP A 40 7.50 -10.05 5.53
C ASP A 40 6.99 -10.49 4.14
N GLN A 41 7.64 -10.01 3.08
CA GLN A 41 7.29 -10.26 1.67
C GLN A 41 5.90 -9.75 1.25
N LYS A 42 5.29 -8.88 2.06
CA LYS A 42 4.08 -8.12 1.71
C LYS A 42 4.49 -6.72 1.30
N ILE A 43 3.83 -6.24 0.25
CA ILE A 43 3.99 -4.87 -0.24
C ILE A 43 2.70 -4.14 0.13
N ILE A 44 2.83 -3.18 1.04
CA ILE A 44 1.71 -2.48 1.66
C ILE A 44 1.64 -1.09 1.06
N PHE A 45 0.48 -0.75 0.51
CA PHE A 45 0.13 0.60 0.09
C PHE A 45 -0.58 1.26 1.27
N ALA A 46 -0.05 2.38 1.76
CA ALA A 46 -0.64 3.10 2.87
C ALA A 46 -0.85 4.58 2.56
N GLN A 47 -2.08 5.04 2.80
CA GLN A 47 -2.45 6.43 2.70
C GLN A 47 -1.70 7.24 3.78
N PRO A 48 -0.94 8.28 3.40
CA PRO A 48 -0.31 9.16 4.39
C PRO A 48 -1.38 9.85 5.26
N SER A 49 -1.07 10.03 6.55
CA SER A 49 -1.92 10.79 7.45
C SER A 49 -1.91 12.27 7.09
N SER A 50 -3.07 12.92 7.20
CA SER A 50 -3.20 14.38 7.09
C SER A 50 -2.89 15.10 8.41
N ASN A 51 -2.73 14.36 9.52
CA ASN A 51 -2.44 14.93 10.83
C ASN A 51 -0.99 15.41 10.91
N LYS A 52 -0.79 16.64 11.40
CA LYS A 52 0.54 17.18 11.65
C LYS A 52 1.12 16.60 12.95
N PRO A 53 2.40 16.21 12.99
CA PRO A 53 3.02 15.68 14.20
C PRO A 53 3.15 16.76 15.29
N LYS A 54 2.84 16.37 16.53
CA LYS A 54 2.94 17.20 17.75
C LYS A 54 3.79 16.47 18.80
N GLY A 55 5.02 16.14 18.41
CA GLY A 55 5.88 15.24 19.16
C GLY A 55 5.20 13.87 19.34
N LEU A 56 5.39 13.25 20.50
CA LEU A 56 4.80 11.93 20.80
C LEU A 56 3.31 11.97 21.18
N ARG A 57 2.69 13.15 21.26
CA ARG A 57 1.31 13.28 21.78
C ARG A 57 0.25 12.73 20.83
N ASN A 58 0.55 12.68 19.55
CA ASN A 58 -0.36 12.20 18.50
C ASN A 58 0.34 11.27 17.50
N ASP A 59 1.38 10.57 17.94
CA ASP A 59 2.17 9.70 17.07
C ASP A 59 1.28 8.71 16.31
N LEU A 60 0.37 8.04 17.02
CA LEU A 60 -0.60 7.09 16.45
C LEU A 60 -1.47 7.71 15.35
N GLU A 61 -1.92 8.95 15.53
CA GLU A 61 -2.80 9.65 14.58
C GLU A 61 -2.05 10.09 13.31
N THR A 62 -0.73 10.18 13.38
CA THR A 62 0.14 10.57 12.26
C THR A 62 0.61 9.37 11.44
N GLN A 63 0.31 8.14 11.87
CA GLN A 63 0.74 6.94 11.15
C GLN A 63 -0.04 6.77 9.83
N PRO A 64 0.64 6.37 8.74
CA PRO A 64 -0.03 6.01 7.49
C PRO A 64 -1.00 4.85 7.70
N SER A 65 -2.14 4.90 7.02
CA SER A 65 -3.18 3.88 7.09
C SER A 65 -3.08 2.93 5.90
N PRO A 66 -2.79 1.62 6.10
CA PRO A 66 -2.76 0.65 5.01
C PRO A 66 -4.11 0.62 4.28
N THR A 67 -4.12 0.71 2.95
CA THR A 67 -5.34 0.62 2.14
C THR A 67 -5.39 -0.66 1.33
N LEU A 68 -4.26 -1.12 0.77
CA LEU A 68 -4.13 -2.38 0.04
C LEU A 68 -2.85 -3.11 0.45
N ILE A 69 -2.90 -4.44 0.45
CA ILE A 69 -1.75 -5.30 0.72
C ILE A 69 -1.58 -6.26 -0.45
N ALA A 70 -0.44 -6.19 -1.13
CA ALA A 70 -0.05 -7.17 -2.14
C ALA A 70 0.85 -8.24 -1.49
N GLU A 71 0.33 -9.46 -1.37
CA GLU A 71 1.05 -10.60 -0.83
C GLU A 71 1.59 -11.47 -1.96
N LYS A 72 2.84 -11.93 -1.82
CA LYS A 72 3.45 -12.84 -2.78
C LYS A 72 2.89 -14.25 -2.62
N VAL A 73 2.30 -14.81 -3.67
CA VAL A 73 1.75 -16.17 -3.71
C VAL A 73 2.42 -16.91 -4.88
N GLY A 74 3.49 -17.66 -4.57
CA GLY A 74 4.35 -18.24 -5.60
C GLY A 74 5.08 -17.15 -6.41
N ASP A 75 4.87 -17.14 -7.72
CA ASP A 75 5.47 -16.15 -8.64
C ASP A 75 4.59 -14.93 -8.93
N THR A 76 3.41 -14.86 -8.33
CA THR A 76 2.43 -13.77 -8.51
C THR A 76 2.17 -13.01 -7.22
N PHE A 77 1.42 -11.92 -7.34
CA PHE A 77 0.90 -11.16 -6.20
C PHE A 77 -0.61 -11.30 -6.14
N GLN A 78 -1.14 -11.38 -4.93
CA GLN A 78 -2.57 -11.29 -4.65
C GLN A 78 -2.82 -10.04 -3.81
N VAL A 79 -3.77 -9.21 -4.25
CA VAL A 79 -4.19 -8.02 -3.50
C VAL A 79 -5.22 -8.43 -2.45
N ARG A 80 -5.05 -7.90 -1.24
CA ARG A 80 -5.99 -7.98 -0.14
C ARG A 80 -6.44 -6.57 0.25
N GLU A 81 -7.73 -6.45 0.50
CA GLU A 81 -8.34 -5.26 1.06
C GLU A 81 -8.03 -5.13 2.56
N THR A 82 -8.22 -3.92 3.04
CA THR A 82 -8.14 -3.56 4.44
C THR A 82 -9.40 -2.81 4.83
N SER A 83 -9.55 -2.49 6.12
CA SER A 83 -10.62 -1.61 6.57
C SER A 83 -10.55 -0.19 5.97
N ASN A 84 -9.43 0.20 5.34
CA ASN A 84 -9.25 1.53 4.76
C ASN A 84 -9.21 1.52 3.22
N THR A 85 -9.54 0.41 2.55
CA THR A 85 -9.61 0.36 1.08
C THR A 85 -10.58 1.39 0.52
N TRP A 86 -11.62 1.74 1.27
CA TRP A 86 -12.59 2.78 0.91
C TRP A 86 -11.96 4.17 0.68
N LEU A 87 -10.75 4.43 1.20
CA LEU A 87 -10.02 5.68 0.91
C LEU A 87 -9.64 5.82 -0.57
N LEU A 88 -9.75 4.74 -1.35
CA LEU A 88 -9.56 4.72 -2.81
C LEU A 88 -10.89 4.89 -3.57
N ASN A 89 -12.03 5.04 -2.90
CA ASN A 89 -13.30 5.36 -3.53
C ASN A 89 -13.42 6.88 -3.64
N ARG A 90 -13.42 7.45 -4.85
CA ARG A 90 -13.74 8.86 -5.10
C ARG A 90 -15.01 9.00 -5.92
#